data_AF-A0A897N6V9-F1
#
_entry.id   AF-A0A897N6V9-F1
#
_cell.length_a   1.000
_cell.length_b   1.000
_cell.length_c   1.000
_cell.angle_alpha   90.00
_cell.angle_beta   90.00
_cell.angle_gamma   90.00
#
_symmetry.space_group_name_H-M   'P 1'
#
loop_
_entity.id
_entity.type
_entity.pdbx_description
1 polymer ?
#
loop_
_entity_poly.entity_id
_entity_poly.type
_entity_poly.pdbx_seq_one_letter_code
_entity_poly.pdbx_strand_id
1 'polypeptide(L)'
;MSQVTSTSTRARVANTVEFFGPQWFGSTMGTGALGVALGLLAAQSGIDALLPFAQLFVALTAVMTVTYTLPWLARMWLYPHRVRTDLTHPIRSQFFPTMPITLIVLGLGIARTMGDIVPSSVLEPLLTGLFVLGSAGIFGFGLVVVTIMFTNDEIGTEHGVFAWYIPPVSHLVIPLLGFDLVAGHLAGTATGQFVFVVSMIALGIGSFMFLFFGSIVLHRYAYESLPREKLAPTFVIGLAPTAVLTIALVKLAHALEAGVGLGLAVEPLVPGLKLLALVMWGFSAWWFVLTAGLVAHYVTRRTHPFFFTWWAYTFPLGAFAISAGSLGGFLGIGGFTATLAAVTGLLAVVWVVTAALTTRMVLRGHAFTPE
;
A
#
# COMPACT_ATOMS: atom_id res chain seq x y z
N MET A 1 26.76 29.91 -23.82
CA MET A 1 25.55 29.60 -23.02
C MET A 1 25.15 28.12 -23.00
N SER A 2 25.45 27.30 -24.03
CA SER A 2 25.06 25.86 -24.02
C SER A 2 25.87 24.96 -23.07
N GLN A 3 27.13 25.28 -22.78
CA GLN A 3 27.98 24.48 -21.87
C GLN A 3 27.64 24.65 -20.38
N VAL A 4 27.07 25.78 -19.97
CA VAL A 4 26.68 26.06 -18.57
C VAL A 4 25.35 25.38 -18.23
N THR A 5 24.44 25.29 -19.20
CA THR A 5 23.15 24.59 -19.03
C THR A 5 23.31 23.06 -18.97
N SER A 6 24.28 22.49 -19.71
CA SER A 6 24.53 21.04 -19.73
C SER A 6 25.16 20.52 -18.43
N THR A 7 26.07 21.29 -17.80
CA THR A 7 26.66 20.96 -16.49
C THR A 7 25.62 20.97 -15.38
N SER A 8 24.69 21.95 -15.38
CA SER A 8 23.63 22.01 -14.37
C SER A 8 22.62 20.86 -14.47
N THR A 9 22.33 20.41 -15.70
CA THR A 9 21.38 19.32 -15.94
C THR A 9 21.98 17.97 -15.53
N ARG A 10 23.27 17.75 -15.84
CA ARG A 10 23.99 16.54 -15.44
C ARG A 10 24.09 16.41 -13.93
N ALA A 11 24.37 17.52 -13.23
CA ALA A 11 24.38 17.56 -11.77
C ALA A 11 23.01 17.27 -11.15
N ARG A 12 21.92 17.79 -11.73
CA ARG A 12 20.55 17.47 -11.27
C ARG A 12 20.20 16.00 -11.43
N VAL A 13 20.50 15.39 -12.58
CA VAL A 13 20.22 13.96 -12.82
C VAL A 13 21.03 13.08 -11.86
N ALA A 14 22.32 13.39 -11.66
CA ALA A 14 23.16 12.69 -10.69
C ALA A 14 22.58 12.77 -9.27
N ASN A 15 22.17 13.97 -8.82
CA ASN A 15 21.54 14.15 -7.51
C ASN A 15 20.21 13.39 -7.40
N THR A 16 19.36 13.43 -8.44
CA THR A 16 18.12 12.65 -8.46
C THR A 16 18.41 11.18 -8.22
N VAL A 17 19.36 10.59 -8.95
CA VAL A 17 19.73 9.17 -8.77
C VAL A 17 20.32 8.93 -7.38
N GLU A 18 21.25 9.76 -6.91
CA GLU A 18 21.93 9.57 -5.62
C GLU A 18 20.98 9.63 -4.42
N PHE A 19 19.98 10.53 -4.45
CA PHE A 19 19.05 10.79 -3.35
C PHE A 19 17.63 10.24 -3.60
N PHE A 20 17.43 9.40 -4.62
CA PHE A 20 16.15 8.75 -4.86
C PHE A 20 15.84 7.69 -3.79
N GLY A 21 15.08 8.08 -2.77
CA GLY A 21 14.76 7.22 -1.63
C GLY A 21 13.65 6.19 -1.90
N PRO A 22 13.58 5.10 -1.12
CA PRO A 22 12.53 4.08 -1.25
C PRO A 22 11.12 4.61 -1.00
N GLN A 23 10.97 5.68 -0.20
CA GLN A 23 9.68 6.29 0.13
C GLN A 23 8.89 6.78 -1.08
N TRP A 24 9.53 7.04 -2.22
CA TRP A 24 8.84 7.48 -3.43
C TRP A 24 7.81 6.46 -3.93
N PHE A 25 8.05 5.16 -3.72
CA PHE A 25 7.09 4.11 -4.05
C PHE A 25 5.87 4.07 -3.10
N GLY A 26 5.89 4.83 -2.00
CA GLY A 26 4.68 5.09 -1.23
C GLY A 26 3.62 5.85 -2.05
N SER A 27 4.06 6.74 -2.94
CA SER A 27 3.17 7.51 -3.81
C SER A 27 2.56 6.66 -4.93
N THR A 28 3.32 5.73 -5.52
CA THR A 28 2.82 4.78 -6.52
C THR A 28 1.76 3.87 -5.91
N MET A 29 2.05 3.30 -4.74
CA MET A 29 1.14 2.45 -3.99
C MET A 29 -0.18 3.18 -3.66
N GLY A 30 -0.11 4.43 -3.18
CA GLY A 30 -1.28 5.25 -2.91
C GLY A 30 -2.12 5.60 -4.13
N THR A 31 -1.45 5.89 -5.25
CA THR A 31 -2.09 6.17 -6.56
C THR A 31 -2.87 4.96 -7.06
N GLY A 32 -2.29 3.76 -6.92
CA GLY A 32 -2.95 2.51 -7.31
C GLY A 32 -4.17 2.22 -6.45
N ALA A 33 -4.09 2.46 -5.14
CA ALA A 33 -5.22 2.29 -4.23
C ALA A 33 -6.40 3.23 -4.58
N LEU A 34 -6.11 4.47 -5.01
CA LEU A 34 -7.15 5.39 -5.52
C LEU A 34 -7.80 4.84 -6.79
N GLY A 35 -7.01 4.30 -7.74
CA GLY A 35 -7.54 3.66 -8.94
C GLY A 35 -8.47 2.47 -8.63
N VAL A 36 -8.06 1.60 -7.71
CA VAL A 36 -8.88 0.46 -7.25
C VAL A 36 -10.17 0.93 -6.57
N ALA A 37 -10.08 1.93 -5.69
CA ALA A 37 -11.24 2.48 -4.98
C ALA A 37 -12.26 3.13 -5.94
N LEU A 38 -11.78 3.91 -6.91
CA LEU A 38 -12.62 4.50 -7.97
C LEU A 38 -13.29 3.42 -8.82
N GLY A 39 -12.57 2.38 -9.21
CA GLY A 39 -13.13 1.27 -9.99
C GLY A 39 -14.20 0.48 -9.22
N LEU A 40 -13.98 0.28 -7.92
CA LEU A 40 -14.98 -0.33 -7.05
C LEU A 40 -16.22 0.56 -6.90
N LEU A 41 -16.02 1.87 -6.72
CA LEU A 41 -17.10 2.84 -6.60
C LEU A 41 -17.93 2.94 -7.88
N ALA A 42 -17.29 2.97 -9.06
CA ALA A 42 -17.95 2.99 -10.36
C ALA A 42 -18.95 1.82 -10.46
N ALA A 43 -18.48 0.60 -10.16
CA ALA A 43 -19.29 -0.61 -10.25
C ALA A 43 -20.43 -0.69 -9.21
N GLN A 44 -20.28 -0.11 -8.02
CA GLN A 44 -21.30 -0.18 -6.97
C GLN A 44 -22.31 0.97 -7.02
N SER A 45 -21.91 2.13 -7.52
CA SER A 45 -22.78 3.32 -7.61
C SER A 45 -23.54 3.40 -8.92
N GLY A 46 -23.14 2.65 -9.96
CA GLY A 46 -23.69 2.75 -11.31
C GLY A 46 -23.27 4.03 -12.04
N ILE A 47 -22.25 4.75 -11.55
CA ILE A 47 -21.72 5.96 -12.17
C ILE A 47 -20.57 5.56 -13.11
N ASP A 48 -20.91 5.15 -14.33
CA ASP A 48 -19.94 4.66 -15.33
C ASP A 48 -18.84 5.68 -15.67
N ALA A 49 -19.14 6.98 -15.52
CA ALA A 49 -18.19 8.06 -15.74
C ALA A 49 -16.96 8.00 -14.81
N LEU A 50 -17.01 7.25 -13.70
CA LEU A 50 -15.87 7.05 -12.80
C LEU A 50 -14.85 6.03 -13.33
N LEU A 51 -15.26 5.11 -14.21
CA LEU A 51 -14.38 4.05 -14.71
C LEU A 51 -13.17 4.59 -15.50
N PRO A 52 -13.30 5.57 -16.42
CA PRO A 52 -12.15 6.16 -17.08
C PRO A 52 -11.15 6.81 -16.13
N PHE A 53 -11.62 7.41 -15.03
CA PHE A 53 -10.72 7.96 -14.00
C PHE A 53 -10.01 6.85 -13.23
N ALA A 54 -10.72 5.77 -12.88
CA ALA A 54 -10.11 4.60 -12.27
C ALA A 54 -8.99 4.02 -13.15
N GLN A 55 -9.27 3.85 -14.45
CA GLN A 55 -8.31 3.38 -15.45
C GLN A 55 -7.10 4.33 -15.58
N LEU A 56 -7.35 5.65 -15.61
CA LEU A 56 -6.29 6.66 -15.62
C LEU A 56 -5.35 6.51 -14.41
N PHE A 57 -5.89 6.35 -13.20
CA PHE A 57 -5.06 6.20 -12.00
C PHE A 57 -4.30 4.87 -11.96
N VAL A 58 -4.87 3.79 -12.49
CA VAL A 58 -4.17 2.50 -12.66
C VAL A 58 -3.04 2.64 -13.69
N ALA A 59 -3.28 3.27 -14.83
CA ALA A 59 -2.26 3.54 -15.84
C ALA A 59 -1.15 4.46 -15.29
N LEU A 60 -1.53 5.51 -14.55
CA LEU A 60 -0.58 6.41 -13.88
C LEU A 60 0.28 5.64 -12.87
N THR A 61 -0.30 4.69 -12.13
CA THR A 61 0.45 3.82 -11.22
C THR A 61 1.50 3.00 -11.97
N ALA A 62 1.15 2.40 -13.11
CA ALA A 62 2.12 1.67 -13.95
C ALA A 62 3.26 2.59 -14.43
N VAL A 63 2.91 3.77 -14.96
CA VAL A 63 3.90 4.76 -15.44
C VAL A 63 4.82 5.21 -14.30
N MET A 64 4.27 5.60 -13.15
CA MET A 64 5.06 6.00 -11.99
C MET A 64 5.98 4.85 -11.52
N THR A 65 5.47 3.62 -11.46
CA THR A 65 6.26 2.44 -11.06
C THR A 65 7.46 2.22 -11.97
N VAL A 66 7.26 2.26 -13.28
CA VAL A 66 8.35 2.11 -14.26
C VAL A 66 9.33 3.27 -14.13
N THR A 67 8.84 4.51 -14.12
CA THR A 67 9.70 5.71 -14.07
C THR A 67 10.51 5.80 -12.79
N TYR A 68 10.01 5.32 -11.65
CA TYR A 68 10.71 5.32 -10.36
C TYR A 68 11.68 4.16 -10.22
N THR A 69 11.40 3.04 -10.89
CA THR A 69 12.31 1.90 -10.93
C THR A 69 13.62 2.26 -11.63
N LEU A 70 13.60 3.10 -12.66
CA LEU A 70 14.81 3.50 -13.39
C LEU A 70 15.90 4.18 -12.52
N PRO A 71 15.63 5.30 -11.81
CA PRO A 71 16.62 5.93 -10.94
C PRO A 71 16.95 5.03 -9.74
N TRP A 72 16.00 4.24 -9.24
CA TRP A 72 16.27 3.29 -8.16
C TRP A 72 17.28 2.21 -8.56
N LEU A 73 17.10 1.56 -9.71
CA LEU A 73 18.05 0.60 -10.25
C LEU A 73 19.41 1.26 -10.45
N ALA A 74 19.46 2.43 -11.08
CA ALA A 74 20.71 3.19 -11.26
C ALA A 74 21.39 3.49 -9.92
N ARG A 75 20.63 3.86 -8.88
CA ARG A 75 21.13 4.14 -7.53
C ARG A 75 21.77 2.91 -6.89
N MET A 76 21.19 1.72 -7.06
CA MET A 76 21.76 0.48 -6.52
C MET A 76 23.14 0.17 -7.10
N TRP A 77 23.37 0.47 -8.38
CA TRP A 77 24.66 0.22 -9.05
C TRP A 77 25.68 1.35 -8.80
N LEU A 78 25.24 2.61 -8.87
CA LEU A 78 26.14 3.77 -8.80
C LEU A 78 26.42 4.24 -7.36
N TYR A 79 25.48 4.03 -6.44
CA TYR A 79 25.55 4.51 -5.06
C TYR A 79 25.15 3.43 -4.03
N PRO A 80 25.73 2.20 -4.08
CA PRO A 80 25.35 1.10 -3.19
C PRO A 80 25.53 1.43 -1.70
N HIS A 81 26.52 2.26 -1.36
CA HIS A 81 26.74 2.71 0.01
C HIS A 81 25.55 3.52 0.55
N ARG A 82 24.92 4.37 -0.28
CA ARG A 82 23.72 5.13 0.10
C ARG A 82 22.53 4.21 0.34
N VAL A 83 22.36 3.20 -0.51
CA VAL A 83 21.30 2.19 -0.35
C VAL A 83 21.48 1.42 0.96
N ARG A 84 22.72 1.05 1.30
CA ARG A 84 23.03 0.42 2.60
C ARG A 84 22.71 1.34 3.77
N THR A 85 23.05 2.63 3.70
CA THR A 85 22.66 3.62 4.71
C THR A 85 21.15 3.71 4.87
N ASP A 86 20.39 3.65 3.77
CA ASP A 86 18.92 3.67 3.84
C ASP A 86 18.35 2.39 4.46
N LEU A 87 18.95 1.23 4.18
CA LEU A 87 18.53 -0.06 4.75
C LEU A 87 18.75 -0.13 6.26
N THR A 88 19.77 0.52 6.80
CA THR A 88 20.03 0.54 8.25
C THR A 88 19.33 1.68 8.98
N HIS A 89 18.79 2.67 8.26
CA HIS A 89 18.14 3.83 8.85
C HIS A 89 16.76 3.45 9.45
N PRO A 90 16.45 3.77 10.73
CA PRO A 90 15.27 3.27 11.45
C PRO A 90 13.91 3.61 10.81
N ILE A 91 13.83 4.74 10.10
CA ILE A 91 12.62 5.18 9.38
C ILE A 91 12.63 4.87 7.87
N ARG A 92 13.70 5.23 7.14
CA ARG A 92 13.75 5.09 5.68
C ARG A 92 13.72 3.63 5.21
N SER A 93 14.35 2.71 5.96
CA SER A 93 14.38 1.28 5.65
C SER A 93 12.98 0.67 5.52
N GLN A 94 12.04 1.21 6.29
CA GLN A 94 10.66 0.75 6.37
C GLN A 94 9.90 0.94 5.06
N PHE A 95 10.36 1.81 4.17
CA PHE A 95 9.68 2.10 2.92
C PHE A 95 10.15 1.23 1.74
N PHE A 96 11.21 0.42 1.87
CA PHE A 96 11.64 -0.49 0.79
C PHE A 96 10.53 -1.42 0.29
N PRO A 97 9.72 -2.06 1.16
CA PRO A 97 8.59 -2.89 0.73
C PRO A 97 7.51 -2.15 -0.06
N THR A 98 7.47 -0.81 -0.07
CA THR A 98 6.49 -0.09 -0.92
C THR A 98 6.71 -0.34 -2.41
N MET A 99 7.93 -0.71 -2.83
CA MET A 99 8.26 -1.13 -4.20
C MET A 99 7.46 -2.38 -4.62
N PRO A 100 7.63 -3.55 -3.98
CA PRO A 100 6.86 -4.73 -4.37
C PRO A 100 5.37 -4.66 -4.02
N ILE A 101 4.97 -3.91 -2.98
CA ILE A 101 3.54 -3.69 -2.69
C ILE A 101 2.85 -2.98 -3.88
N THR A 102 3.52 -2.02 -4.51
CA THR A 102 3.01 -1.33 -5.69
C THR A 102 2.66 -2.31 -6.81
N LEU A 103 3.43 -3.39 -7.00
CA LEU A 103 3.15 -4.40 -8.03
C LEU A 103 1.85 -5.14 -7.74
N ILE A 104 1.60 -5.51 -6.48
CA ILE A 104 0.37 -6.17 -6.06
C ILE A 104 -0.84 -5.24 -6.23
N VAL A 105 -0.72 -3.98 -5.80
CA VAL A 105 -1.79 -2.98 -5.94
C VAL A 105 -2.07 -2.66 -7.41
N LEU A 106 -1.04 -2.58 -8.26
CA LEU A 106 -1.18 -2.40 -9.69
C LEU A 106 -1.93 -3.58 -10.33
N GLY A 107 -1.57 -4.82 -9.96
CA GLY A 107 -2.28 -6.01 -10.43
C GLY A 107 -3.76 -5.98 -10.04
N LEU A 108 -4.07 -5.61 -8.79
CA LEU A 108 -5.46 -5.45 -8.34
C LEU A 108 -6.22 -4.39 -9.15
N GLY A 109 -5.56 -3.27 -9.47
CA GLY A 109 -6.13 -2.21 -10.30
C GLY A 109 -6.41 -2.68 -11.74
N ILE A 110 -5.48 -3.40 -12.34
CA ILE A 110 -5.61 -3.97 -13.69
C ILE A 110 -6.77 -4.98 -13.71
N ALA A 111 -6.76 -5.96 -12.80
CA ALA A 111 -7.81 -6.98 -12.71
C ALA A 111 -9.21 -6.35 -12.56
N ARG A 112 -9.30 -5.23 -11.82
CA ARG A 112 -10.57 -4.57 -11.56
C ARG A 112 -11.09 -3.70 -12.70
N THR A 113 -10.20 -3.05 -13.47
CA THR A 113 -10.58 -1.92 -14.34
C THR A 113 -10.18 -2.06 -15.81
N MET A 114 -9.26 -2.98 -16.13
CA MET A 114 -8.62 -3.05 -17.44
C MET A 114 -9.01 -4.30 -18.26
N GLY A 115 -9.98 -5.10 -17.81
CA GLY A 115 -10.40 -6.33 -18.48
C GLY A 115 -10.86 -6.13 -19.94
N ASP A 116 -11.48 -4.98 -20.24
CA ASP A 116 -11.93 -4.65 -21.60
C ASP A 116 -10.82 -4.05 -22.49
N ILE A 117 -9.69 -3.66 -21.89
CA ILE A 117 -8.57 -2.99 -22.57
C ILE A 117 -7.43 -3.98 -22.81
N VAL A 118 -7.12 -4.82 -21.83
CA VAL A 118 -6.03 -5.81 -21.89
C VAL A 118 -6.60 -7.13 -22.41
N PRO A 119 -6.06 -7.69 -23.50
CA PRO A 119 -6.52 -8.98 -24.01
C PRO A 119 -6.45 -10.08 -22.95
N SER A 120 -7.45 -10.94 -22.91
CA SER A 120 -7.53 -12.04 -21.92
C SER A 120 -6.31 -12.97 -21.93
N SER A 121 -5.69 -13.18 -23.10
CA SER A 121 -4.45 -13.96 -23.26
C SER A 121 -3.22 -13.33 -22.61
N VAL A 122 -3.25 -12.02 -22.34
CA VAL A 122 -2.16 -11.26 -21.69
C VAL A 122 -2.50 -10.98 -20.23
N LEU A 123 -3.78 -10.84 -19.90
CA LEU A 123 -4.25 -10.43 -18.59
C LEU A 123 -3.80 -11.39 -17.48
N GLU A 124 -4.10 -12.69 -17.60
CA GLU A 124 -3.71 -13.68 -16.57
C GLU A 124 -2.18 -13.74 -16.39
N PRO A 125 -1.36 -13.92 -17.45
CA PRO A 125 0.10 -13.95 -17.28
C PRO A 125 0.68 -12.68 -16.67
N LEU A 126 0.13 -11.51 -17.02
CA LEU A 126 0.54 -10.23 -16.46
C LEU A 126 0.24 -10.15 -14.96
N LEU A 127 -0.98 -10.50 -14.55
CA LEU A 127 -1.40 -10.50 -13.15
C LEU A 127 -0.58 -11.50 -12.33
N THR A 128 -0.36 -12.71 -12.87
CA THR A 128 0.49 -13.73 -12.26
C THR A 128 1.93 -13.25 -12.10
N GLY A 129 2.51 -12.60 -13.12
CA GLY A 129 3.85 -12.00 -13.04
C GLY A 129 3.97 -10.92 -11.97
N LEU A 130 2.99 -10.01 -11.89
CA LEU A 130 2.92 -8.99 -10.85
C LEU A 130 2.77 -9.60 -9.45
N PHE A 131 1.96 -10.65 -9.31
CA PHE A 131 1.81 -11.39 -8.07
C PHE A 131 3.12 -12.04 -7.62
N VAL A 132 3.83 -12.74 -8.52
CA VAL A 132 5.08 -13.43 -8.19
C VAL A 132 6.16 -12.43 -7.79
N LEU A 133 6.39 -11.38 -8.59
CA LEU A 133 7.41 -10.37 -8.30
C LEU A 133 7.08 -9.57 -7.04
N GLY A 134 5.81 -9.18 -6.88
CA GLY A 134 5.35 -8.47 -5.68
C GLY A 134 5.47 -9.33 -4.42
N SER A 135 5.07 -10.60 -4.48
CA SER A 135 5.16 -11.51 -3.34
C SER A 135 6.62 -11.76 -2.96
N ALA A 136 7.47 -12.12 -3.93
CA ALA A 136 8.89 -12.37 -3.69
C ALA A 136 9.59 -11.14 -3.07
N GLY A 137 9.28 -9.94 -3.57
CA GLY A 137 9.83 -8.72 -3.01
C GLY A 137 9.32 -8.40 -1.60
N ILE A 138 8.02 -8.62 -1.31
CA ILE A 138 7.46 -8.41 0.03
C ILE A 138 8.11 -9.38 1.03
N PHE A 139 8.21 -10.68 0.70
CA PHE A 139 8.90 -11.65 1.54
C PHE A 139 10.37 -11.28 1.76
N GLY A 140 11.08 -10.92 0.68
CA GLY A 140 12.50 -10.56 0.72
C GLY A 140 12.76 -9.32 1.57
N PHE A 141 12.11 -8.20 1.27
CA PHE A 141 12.29 -6.96 2.03
C PHE A 141 11.74 -7.06 3.45
N GLY A 142 10.62 -7.76 3.65
CA GLY A 142 10.06 -8.01 4.98
C GLY A 142 11.09 -8.71 5.87
N LEU A 143 11.67 -9.80 5.40
CA LEU A 143 12.70 -10.54 6.15
C LEU A 143 13.97 -9.71 6.37
N VAL A 144 14.48 -9.05 5.32
CA VAL A 144 15.72 -8.27 5.40
C VAL A 144 15.59 -7.09 6.36
N VAL A 145 14.54 -6.29 6.23
CA VAL A 145 14.36 -5.08 7.06
C VAL A 145 14.05 -5.44 8.51
N VAL A 146 13.24 -6.47 8.76
CA VAL A 146 12.97 -6.94 10.13
C VAL A 146 14.24 -7.50 10.78
N THR A 147 15.04 -8.27 10.04
CA THR A 147 16.32 -8.79 10.54
C THR A 147 17.24 -7.64 10.93
N ILE A 148 17.40 -6.64 10.05
CA ILE A 148 18.22 -5.46 10.34
C ILE A 148 17.68 -4.72 11.57
N MET A 149 16.37 -4.56 11.69
CA MET A 149 15.79 -3.90 12.88
C MET A 149 16.13 -4.64 14.17
N PHE A 150 16.00 -5.96 14.18
CA PHE A 150 16.20 -6.76 15.40
C PHE A 150 17.67 -6.88 15.82
N THR A 151 18.60 -6.69 14.90
CA THR A 151 20.04 -6.73 15.18
C THR A 151 20.69 -5.35 15.28
N ASN A 152 19.90 -4.27 15.21
CA ASN A 152 20.42 -2.91 15.27
C ASN A 152 20.25 -2.32 16.69
N ASP A 153 21.37 -2.24 17.41
CA ASP A 153 21.44 -1.69 18.77
C ASP A 153 21.18 -0.17 18.84
N GLU A 154 21.14 0.53 17.71
CA GLU A 154 20.85 1.97 17.64
C GLU A 154 19.35 2.30 17.62
N ILE A 155 18.47 1.30 17.49
CA ILE A 155 17.02 1.50 17.41
C ILE A 155 16.39 1.48 18.81
N GLY A 156 16.20 2.69 19.37
CA GLY A 156 15.44 2.91 20.61
C GLY A 156 13.92 3.02 20.46
N THR A 157 13.20 3.05 21.58
CA THR A 157 11.73 3.17 21.66
C THR A 157 11.20 4.44 20.99
N GLU A 158 11.94 5.54 21.05
CA GLU A 158 11.62 6.85 20.48
C GLU A 158 11.44 6.82 18.96
N HIS A 159 12.08 5.87 18.27
CA HIS A 159 12.01 5.68 16.83
C HIS A 159 10.71 5.00 16.37
N GLY A 160 9.99 4.34 17.30
CA GLY A 160 8.80 3.58 16.99
C GLY A 160 7.71 4.44 16.36
N VAL A 161 7.35 4.13 15.11
CA VAL A 161 6.23 4.75 14.38
C VAL A 161 5.53 3.70 13.54
N PHE A 162 4.28 3.95 13.14
CA PHE A 162 3.50 2.99 12.35
C PHE A 162 4.07 2.71 10.95
N ALA A 163 5.07 3.45 10.48
CA ALA A 163 5.85 3.04 9.30
C ALA A 163 6.52 1.67 9.49
N TRP A 164 6.83 1.27 10.73
CA TRP A 164 7.38 -0.05 11.07
C TRP A 164 6.44 -1.21 10.74
N TYR A 165 5.16 -0.92 10.47
CA TYR A 165 4.25 -1.94 9.94
C TYR A 165 4.60 -2.34 8.52
N ILE A 166 5.16 -1.43 7.71
CA ILE A 166 5.26 -1.65 6.26
C ILE A 166 6.04 -2.95 5.94
N PRO A 167 7.24 -3.24 6.47
CA PRO A 167 7.94 -4.46 6.11
C PRO A 167 7.26 -5.76 6.54
N PRO A 168 6.92 -5.96 7.81
CA PRO A 168 6.40 -7.25 8.23
C PRO A 168 4.88 -7.40 7.95
N VAL A 169 4.11 -6.31 8.01
CA VAL A 169 2.63 -6.35 7.85
C VAL A 169 2.20 -6.29 6.37
N SER A 170 3.07 -5.82 5.45
CA SER A 170 2.75 -5.82 4.02
C SER A 170 2.46 -7.19 3.41
N HIS A 171 2.83 -8.28 4.09
CA HIS A 171 2.41 -9.64 3.73
C HIS A 171 0.88 -9.77 3.63
N LEU A 172 0.11 -8.96 4.38
CA LEU A 172 -1.35 -8.90 4.26
C LEU A 172 -1.84 -8.47 2.87
N VAL A 173 -1.01 -7.79 2.08
CA VAL A 173 -1.39 -7.31 0.74
C VAL A 173 -1.28 -8.41 -0.30
N ILE A 174 -0.37 -9.39 -0.15
CA ILE A 174 -0.19 -10.52 -1.09
C ILE A 174 -1.52 -11.24 -1.39
N PRO A 175 -2.32 -11.65 -0.37
CA PRO A 175 -3.60 -12.32 -0.60
C PRO A 175 -4.62 -11.53 -1.44
N LEU A 176 -4.53 -10.20 -1.49
CA LEU A 176 -5.51 -9.38 -2.22
C LEU A 176 -5.48 -9.65 -3.73
N LEU A 177 -4.29 -9.83 -4.31
CA LEU A 177 -4.16 -10.23 -5.71
C LEU A 177 -4.18 -11.75 -5.85
N GLY A 178 -3.57 -12.48 -4.91
CA GLY A 178 -3.50 -13.94 -4.99
C GLY A 178 -4.87 -14.61 -4.99
N PHE A 179 -5.76 -14.25 -4.07
CA PHE A 179 -7.12 -14.79 -4.05
C PHE A 179 -7.96 -14.33 -5.25
N ASP A 180 -7.71 -13.12 -5.77
CA ASP A 180 -8.38 -12.62 -6.97
C ASP A 180 -7.98 -13.39 -8.23
N LEU A 181 -6.68 -13.67 -8.39
CA LEU A 181 -6.13 -14.53 -9.43
C LEU A 181 -6.73 -15.94 -9.37
N VAL A 182 -6.78 -16.52 -8.17
CA VAL A 182 -7.36 -17.85 -7.94
C VAL A 182 -8.83 -17.88 -8.35
N ALA A 183 -9.64 -16.94 -7.85
CA ALA A 183 -11.06 -16.91 -8.14
C ALA A 183 -11.37 -16.61 -9.62
N GLY A 184 -10.62 -15.69 -10.24
CA GLY A 184 -10.92 -15.19 -11.58
C GLY A 184 -10.31 -15.98 -12.73
N HIS A 185 -9.17 -16.65 -12.52
CA HIS A 185 -8.36 -17.15 -13.63
C HIS A 185 -7.72 -18.53 -13.39
N LEU A 186 -7.40 -18.89 -12.14
CA LEU A 186 -6.56 -20.06 -11.83
C LEU A 186 -7.31 -21.19 -11.11
N ALA A 187 -8.64 -21.11 -11.03
CA ALA A 187 -9.49 -22.10 -10.37
C ALA A 187 -9.23 -23.52 -10.88
N GLY A 188 -9.10 -24.49 -9.98
CA GLY A 188 -8.86 -25.91 -10.31
C GLY A 188 -7.46 -26.24 -10.86
N THR A 189 -6.54 -25.28 -10.97
CA THR A 189 -5.19 -25.51 -11.49
C THR A 189 -4.16 -25.72 -10.37
N ALA A 190 -3.05 -26.42 -10.67
CA ALA A 190 -1.93 -26.54 -9.74
C ALA A 190 -1.31 -25.18 -9.39
N THR A 191 -1.23 -24.26 -10.36
CA THR A 191 -0.77 -22.88 -10.15
C THR A 191 -1.70 -22.14 -9.18
N GLY A 192 -3.02 -22.28 -9.34
CA GLY A 192 -4.01 -21.72 -8.42
C GLY A 192 -3.83 -22.22 -7.00
N GLN A 193 -3.61 -23.52 -6.81
CA GLN A 193 -3.33 -24.08 -5.49
C GLN A 193 -2.04 -23.51 -4.86
N PHE A 194 -0.98 -23.33 -5.66
CA PHE A 194 0.25 -22.71 -5.20
C PHE A 194 0.04 -21.25 -4.78
N VAL A 195 -0.62 -20.45 -5.62
CA VAL A 195 -0.95 -19.04 -5.34
C VAL A 195 -1.81 -18.93 -4.07
N PHE A 196 -2.78 -19.82 -3.89
CA PHE A 196 -3.61 -19.90 -2.69
C PHE A 196 -2.77 -20.17 -1.43
N VAL A 197 -1.88 -21.17 -1.46
CA VAL A 197 -1.01 -21.52 -0.31
C VAL A 197 -0.07 -20.37 0.04
N VAL A 198 0.59 -19.75 -0.94
CA VAL A 198 1.45 -18.57 -0.70
C VAL A 198 0.65 -17.43 -0.08
N SER A 199 -0.57 -17.19 -0.56
CA SER A 199 -1.47 -16.17 0.00
C SER A 199 -1.85 -16.48 1.45
N MET A 200 -2.16 -17.74 1.77
CA MET A 200 -2.47 -18.14 3.15
C MET A 200 -1.26 -18.00 4.09
N ILE A 201 -0.06 -18.37 3.65
CA ILE A 201 1.19 -18.16 4.41
C ILE A 201 1.40 -16.67 4.70
N ALA A 202 1.27 -15.83 3.67
CA ALA A 202 1.43 -14.39 3.79
C ALA A 202 0.36 -13.76 4.71
N LEU A 203 -0.88 -14.24 4.64
CA LEU A 203 -1.96 -13.83 5.55
C LEU A 203 -1.60 -14.12 7.00
N GLY A 204 -1.05 -15.30 7.29
CA GLY A 204 -0.57 -15.68 8.62
C GLY A 204 0.54 -14.76 9.12
N ILE A 205 1.61 -14.61 8.34
CA ILE A 205 2.75 -13.74 8.69
C ILE A 205 2.27 -12.33 8.97
N GLY A 206 1.53 -11.72 8.03
CA GLY A 206 1.06 -10.35 8.15
C GLY A 206 0.16 -10.13 9.37
N SER A 207 -0.70 -11.11 9.71
CA SER A 207 -1.62 -11.02 10.85
C SER A 207 -0.88 -11.04 12.19
N PHE A 208 0.05 -11.99 12.38
CA PHE A 208 0.83 -12.04 13.63
C PHE A 208 1.78 -10.86 13.76
N MET A 209 2.44 -10.48 12.66
CA MET A 209 3.32 -9.31 12.65
C MET A 209 2.58 -8.01 12.96
N PHE A 210 1.34 -7.86 12.49
CA PHE A 210 0.49 -6.74 12.86
C PHE A 210 0.30 -6.67 14.38
N LEU A 211 0.00 -7.79 15.04
CA LEU A 211 -0.19 -7.83 16.50
C LEU A 211 1.11 -7.49 17.24
N PHE A 212 2.24 -8.05 16.81
CA PHE A 212 3.53 -7.86 17.49
C PHE A 212 4.12 -6.47 17.29
N PHE A 213 4.18 -5.96 16.06
CA PHE A 213 4.65 -4.60 15.83
C PHE A 213 3.65 -3.57 16.34
N GLY A 214 2.37 -3.90 16.34
CA GLY A 214 1.33 -3.04 16.89
C GLY A 214 1.47 -2.83 18.38
N SER A 215 1.75 -3.86 19.15
CA SER A 215 2.00 -3.70 20.59
C SER A 215 3.25 -2.85 20.85
N ILE A 216 4.33 -3.04 20.10
CA ILE A 216 5.58 -2.25 20.24
C ILE A 216 5.31 -0.76 19.96
N VAL A 217 4.66 -0.45 18.84
CA VAL A 217 4.40 0.95 18.46
C VAL A 217 3.36 1.58 19.39
N LEU A 218 2.30 0.85 19.79
CA LEU A 218 1.32 1.37 20.74
C LEU A 218 1.93 1.63 22.12
N HIS A 219 2.82 0.76 22.59
CA HIS A 219 3.60 1.00 23.81
C HIS A 219 4.36 2.34 23.72
N ARG A 220 5.08 2.57 22.60
CA ARG A 220 5.73 3.87 22.35
C ARG A 220 4.74 5.04 22.40
N TYR A 221 3.55 4.93 21.81
CA TYR A 221 2.57 6.03 21.83
C TYR A 221 1.96 6.25 23.22
N ALA A 222 1.95 5.25 24.09
CA ALA A 222 1.45 5.36 25.45
C ALA A 222 2.43 6.06 26.39
N TYR A 223 3.75 5.84 26.21
CA TYR A 223 4.77 6.28 27.17
C TYR A 223 5.68 7.40 26.65
N GLU A 224 5.81 7.59 25.33
CA GLU A 224 6.68 8.62 24.74
C GLU A 224 5.89 9.80 24.21
N SER A 225 6.54 10.97 24.15
CA SER A 225 5.98 12.16 23.49
C SER A 225 5.65 11.87 22.02
N LEU A 226 4.52 12.38 21.52
CA LEU A 226 4.10 12.17 20.13
C LEU A 226 5.23 12.42 19.12
N PRO A 227 5.34 11.63 18.03
CA PRO A 227 6.40 11.81 17.04
C PRO A 227 6.47 13.24 16.50
N ARG A 228 7.64 13.60 15.97
CA ARG A 228 7.82 14.89 15.28
C ARG A 228 6.80 15.05 14.17
N GLU A 229 6.41 16.28 13.88
CA GLU A 229 5.42 16.68 12.88
C GLU A 229 5.67 16.04 11.50
N LYS A 230 6.93 15.87 11.10
CA LYS A 230 7.31 15.17 9.86
C LYS A 230 6.88 13.70 9.81
N LEU A 231 6.70 13.05 10.96
CA LEU A 231 6.29 11.64 11.08
C LEU A 231 4.82 11.48 11.45
N ALA A 232 4.09 12.57 11.74
CA ALA A 232 2.66 12.53 12.04
C ALA A 232 1.82 11.79 10.98
N PRO A 233 2.10 11.92 9.66
CA PRO A 233 1.36 11.17 8.65
C PRO A 233 1.45 9.66 8.78
N THR A 234 2.51 9.12 9.39
CA THR A 234 2.70 7.67 9.50
C THR A 234 1.65 7.01 10.38
N PHE A 235 1.00 7.75 11.30
CA PHE A 235 0.00 7.19 12.22
C PHE A 235 -1.20 6.54 11.50
N VAL A 236 -1.59 7.10 10.36
CA VAL A 236 -2.69 6.55 9.55
C VAL A 236 -2.37 5.14 9.04
N ILE A 237 -1.11 4.71 8.99
CA ILE A 237 -0.73 3.36 8.56
C ILE A 237 -1.32 2.29 9.48
N GLY A 238 -1.57 2.61 10.77
CA GLY A 238 -2.24 1.69 11.69
C GLY A 238 -3.69 1.34 11.28
N LEU A 239 -4.31 2.13 10.40
CA LEU A 239 -5.62 1.86 9.79
C LEU A 239 -5.60 0.65 8.85
N ALA A 240 -4.46 0.47 8.15
CA ALA A 240 -4.37 -0.39 6.97
C ALA A 240 -4.51 -1.90 7.28
N PRO A 241 -3.90 -2.49 8.32
CA PRO A 241 -3.88 -3.93 8.49
C PRO A 241 -5.27 -4.55 8.58
N THR A 242 -6.17 -3.98 9.39
CA THR A 242 -7.53 -4.51 9.56
C THR A 242 -8.43 -4.19 8.37
N ALA A 243 -8.20 -3.07 7.66
CA ALA A 243 -8.85 -2.82 6.37
C ALA A 243 -8.44 -3.87 5.32
N VAL A 244 -7.15 -4.16 5.20
CA VAL A 244 -6.62 -5.14 4.26
C VAL A 244 -7.08 -6.56 4.63
N LEU A 245 -7.11 -6.92 5.91
CA LEU A 245 -7.68 -8.18 6.40
C LEU A 245 -9.16 -8.33 6.00
N THR A 246 -9.95 -7.27 6.13
CA THR A 246 -11.36 -7.27 5.70
C THR A 246 -11.46 -7.61 4.21
N ILE A 247 -10.64 -6.97 3.36
CA ILE A 247 -10.60 -7.25 1.91
C ILE A 247 -10.15 -8.69 1.65
N ALA A 248 -9.11 -9.14 2.34
CA ALA A 248 -8.55 -10.49 2.19
C ALA A 248 -9.58 -11.57 2.56
N LEU A 249 -10.37 -11.38 3.62
CA LEU A 249 -11.42 -12.32 4.04
C LEU A 249 -12.54 -12.43 3.01
N VAL A 250 -12.96 -11.31 2.42
CA VAL A 250 -13.96 -11.29 1.34
C VAL A 250 -13.43 -12.03 0.12
N LYS A 251 -12.18 -11.77 -0.29
CA LYS A 251 -11.56 -12.45 -1.43
C LYS A 251 -11.26 -13.92 -1.17
N LEU A 252 -10.92 -14.29 0.07
CA LEU A 252 -10.76 -15.67 0.49
C LEU A 252 -12.06 -16.45 0.31
N ALA A 253 -13.20 -15.86 0.67
CA ALA A 253 -14.51 -16.49 0.44
C ALA A 253 -14.71 -16.80 -1.05
N HIS A 254 -14.50 -15.84 -1.94
CA HIS A 254 -14.63 -16.06 -3.39
C HIS A 254 -13.61 -17.08 -3.95
N ALA A 255 -12.37 -17.10 -3.45
CA ALA A 255 -11.36 -18.08 -3.86
C ALA A 255 -11.73 -19.51 -3.43
N LEU A 256 -12.31 -19.66 -2.24
CA LEU A 256 -12.85 -20.93 -1.76
C LEU A 256 -14.06 -21.38 -2.59
N GLU A 257 -15.00 -20.46 -2.87
CA GLU A 257 -16.19 -20.73 -3.71
C GLU A 257 -15.81 -21.17 -5.13
N ALA A 258 -14.70 -20.65 -5.68
CA ALA A 258 -14.16 -21.07 -6.97
C ALA A 258 -13.56 -22.51 -6.97
N GLY A 259 -13.57 -23.21 -5.83
CA GLY A 259 -13.18 -24.62 -5.74
C GLY A 259 -11.68 -24.86 -5.59
N VAL A 260 -10.91 -23.87 -5.12
CA VAL A 260 -9.47 -24.01 -4.82
C VAL A 260 -9.23 -23.95 -3.31
N GLY A 261 -8.34 -24.79 -2.80
CA GLY A 261 -7.94 -24.78 -1.40
C GLY A 261 -7.75 -26.17 -0.80
N LEU A 262 -8.30 -26.34 0.41
CA LEU A 262 -8.07 -27.50 1.28
C LEU A 262 -9.19 -28.56 1.18
N GLY A 263 -10.03 -28.52 0.13
CA GLY A 263 -11.21 -29.40 0.02
C GLY A 263 -12.29 -29.12 1.08
N LEU A 264 -12.34 -27.89 1.60
CA LEU A 264 -13.28 -27.47 2.63
C LEU A 264 -14.67 -27.20 2.04
N ALA A 265 -15.72 -27.59 2.76
CA ALA A 265 -17.07 -27.11 2.46
C ALA A 265 -17.14 -25.61 2.75
N VAL A 266 -17.49 -24.81 1.73
CA VAL A 266 -17.40 -23.35 1.79
C VAL A 266 -18.62 -22.73 2.45
N GLU A 267 -19.82 -23.25 2.16
CA GLU A 267 -21.10 -22.71 2.63
C GLU A 267 -21.15 -22.50 4.15
N PRO A 268 -20.67 -23.42 5.01
CA PRO A 268 -20.68 -23.22 6.46
C PRO A 268 -19.67 -22.17 6.95
N LEU A 269 -18.62 -21.87 6.17
CA LEU A 269 -17.56 -20.92 6.55
C LEU A 269 -17.92 -19.47 6.24
N VAL A 270 -18.72 -19.23 5.21
CA VAL A 270 -19.07 -17.87 4.74
C VAL A 270 -19.66 -16.98 5.84
N PRO A 271 -20.62 -17.43 6.68
CA PRO A 271 -21.13 -16.60 7.78
C PRO A 271 -20.04 -16.18 8.79
N GLY A 272 -19.12 -17.09 9.11
CA GLY A 272 -17.98 -16.80 10.00
C GLY A 272 -17.01 -15.78 9.40
N LEU A 273 -16.72 -15.90 8.11
CA LEU A 273 -15.89 -14.93 7.38
C LEU A 273 -16.55 -13.54 7.33
N LYS A 274 -17.88 -13.48 7.13
CA LYS A 274 -18.66 -12.22 7.18
C LYS A 274 -18.55 -11.55 8.55
N LEU A 275 -18.74 -12.31 9.63
CA LEU A 275 -18.63 -11.80 10.99
C LEU A 275 -17.21 -11.27 11.28
N LEU A 276 -16.19 -12.06 10.93
CA LEU A 276 -14.79 -11.66 11.14
C LEU A 276 -14.43 -10.41 10.34
N ALA A 277 -14.83 -10.33 9.07
CA ALA A 277 -14.60 -9.17 8.22
C ALA A 277 -15.26 -7.91 8.79
N LEU A 278 -16.48 -8.02 9.34
CA LEU A 278 -17.18 -6.90 9.99
C LEU A 278 -16.44 -6.43 11.25
N VAL A 279 -15.96 -7.35 12.10
CA VAL A 279 -15.19 -7.00 13.32
C VAL A 279 -13.88 -6.32 12.96
N MET A 280 -13.15 -6.83 11.95
CA MET A 280 -11.91 -6.20 11.46
C MET A 280 -12.17 -4.79 10.92
N TRP A 281 -13.23 -4.63 10.12
CA TRP A 281 -13.59 -3.32 9.58
C TRP A 281 -13.97 -2.33 10.68
N GLY A 282 -14.67 -2.77 11.73
CA GLY A 282 -15.02 -1.93 12.88
C GLY A 282 -13.79 -1.33 13.58
N PHE A 283 -12.72 -2.12 13.77
CA PHE A 283 -11.46 -1.60 14.30
C PHE A 283 -10.82 -0.58 13.35
N SER A 284 -10.84 -0.86 12.04
CA SER A 284 -10.34 0.09 11.03
C SER A 284 -11.11 1.41 11.08
N ALA A 285 -12.44 1.38 11.14
CA ALA A 285 -13.28 2.58 11.25
C ALA A 285 -12.97 3.39 12.52
N TRP A 286 -12.74 2.71 13.65
CA TRP A 286 -12.30 3.38 14.88
C TRP A 286 -10.93 4.05 14.71
N TRP A 287 -9.97 3.37 14.09
CA TRP A 287 -8.64 3.94 13.83
C TRP A 287 -8.67 5.14 12.88
N PHE A 288 -9.60 5.14 11.90
CA PHE A 288 -9.82 6.26 11.00
C PHE A 288 -10.23 7.51 11.79
N VAL A 289 -11.18 7.37 12.72
CA VAL A 289 -11.61 8.46 13.61
C VAL A 289 -10.47 8.91 14.53
N LEU A 290 -9.71 7.97 15.10
CA LEU A 290 -8.54 8.29 15.92
C LEU A 290 -7.48 9.07 15.14
N THR A 291 -7.23 8.70 13.89
CA THR A 291 -6.31 9.40 13.00
C THR A 291 -6.79 10.83 12.75
N ALA A 292 -8.09 11.04 12.49
CA ALA A 292 -8.64 12.38 12.34
C ALA A 292 -8.41 13.25 13.59
N GLY A 293 -8.60 12.67 14.79
CA GLY A 293 -8.29 13.34 16.06
C GLY A 293 -6.81 13.71 16.20
N LEU A 294 -5.91 12.80 15.85
CA LEU A 294 -4.47 13.07 15.90
C LEU A 294 -4.04 14.14 14.89
N VAL A 295 -4.53 14.07 13.65
CA VAL A 295 -4.25 15.09 12.63
C VAL A 295 -4.76 16.46 13.07
N ALA A 296 -5.97 16.53 13.65
CA ALA A 296 -6.51 17.75 14.22
C ALA A 296 -5.62 18.31 15.34
N HIS A 297 -5.07 17.44 16.20
CA HIS A 297 -4.10 17.86 17.22
C HIS A 297 -2.85 18.50 16.60
N TYR A 298 -2.24 17.88 15.59
CA TYR A 298 -1.04 18.46 14.95
C TYR A 298 -1.33 19.79 14.27
N VAL A 299 -2.44 19.89 13.53
CA VAL A 299 -2.86 21.13 12.85
C VAL A 299 -3.11 22.26 13.85
N THR A 300 -3.72 21.97 14.99
CA THR A 300 -4.11 22.99 15.97
C THR A 300 -3.03 23.31 17.01
N ARG A 301 -2.10 22.39 17.30
CA ARG A 301 -1.16 22.52 18.44
C ARG A 301 0.32 22.37 18.10
N ARG A 302 0.73 21.71 17.01
CA ARG A 302 2.14 21.32 16.78
C ARG A 302 2.72 21.70 15.42
N THR A 303 1.96 22.44 14.60
CA THR A 303 2.21 22.68 13.17
C THR A 303 2.18 21.38 12.36
N HIS A 304 1.61 21.44 11.15
CA HIS A 304 1.55 20.31 10.24
C HIS A 304 2.03 20.76 8.85
N PRO A 305 3.33 21.06 8.70
CA PRO A 305 3.85 21.49 7.42
C PRO A 305 3.95 20.30 6.46
N PHE A 306 3.97 20.62 5.16
CA PHE A 306 4.14 19.62 4.14
C PHE A 306 5.53 18.97 4.23
N PHE A 307 5.52 17.65 4.30
CA PHE A 307 6.68 16.79 4.07
C PHE A 307 6.28 15.70 3.09
N PHE A 308 7.27 15.09 2.43
CA PHE A 308 7.02 13.98 1.53
C PHE A 308 6.29 12.80 2.20
N THR A 309 6.41 12.67 3.53
CA THR A 309 5.69 11.68 4.34
C THR A 309 4.17 11.81 4.28
N TRP A 310 3.60 12.91 3.77
CA TRP A 310 2.15 13.02 3.51
C TRP A 310 1.62 11.93 2.57
N TRP A 311 2.46 11.36 1.70
CA TRP A 311 2.11 10.18 0.92
C TRP A 311 1.73 8.96 1.79
N ALA A 312 2.07 8.93 3.07
CA ALA A 312 1.61 7.89 3.99
C ALA A 312 0.09 7.89 4.19
N TYR A 313 -0.61 9.03 3.95
CA TYR A 313 -2.07 9.10 4.04
C TYR A 313 -2.78 8.30 2.96
N THR A 314 -2.20 8.15 1.78
CA THR A 314 -2.96 7.71 0.60
C THR A 314 -3.33 6.23 0.63
N PHE A 315 -2.36 5.33 0.80
CA PHE A 315 -2.66 3.88 0.75
C PHE A 315 -3.60 3.41 1.87
N PRO A 316 -3.40 3.78 3.15
CA PRO A 316 -4.32 3.34 4.22
C PRO A 316 -5.74 3.86 4.04
N LEU A 317 -5.92 5.10 3.56
CA LEU A 317 -7.24 5.64 3.21
C LEU A 317 -7.87 4.84 2.05
N GLY A 318 -7.09 4.51 1.03
CA GLY A 318 -7.54 3.67 -0.09
C GLY A 318 -7.94 2.27 0.38
N ALA A 319 -7.13 1.63 1.20
CA ALA A 319 -7.45 0.32 1.78
C ALA A 319 -8.75 0.37 2.60
N PHE A 320 -8.97 1.43 3.39
CA PHE A 320 -10.21 1.61 4.15
C PHE A 320 -11.44 1.86 3.28
N ALA A 321 -11.30 2.63 2.19
CA ALA A 321 -12.37 2.82 1.22
C ALA A 321 -12.73 1.49 0.54
N ILE A 322 -11.72 0.76 0.04
CA ILE A 322 -11.89 -0.53 -0.64
C ILE A 322 -12.51 -1.55 0.32
N SER A 323 -12.05 -1.60 1.58
CA SER A 323 -12.59 -2.54 2.56
C SER A 323 -14.06 -2.28 2.89
N ALA A 324 -14.49 -1.02 2.95
CA ALA A 324 -15.91 -0.67 3.09
C ALA A 324 -16.72 -1.19 1.90
N GLY A 325 -16.27 -0.91 0.66
CA GLY A 325 -16.95 -1.39 -0.54
C GLY A 325 -17.01 -2.92 -0.64
N SER A 326 -15.90 -3.61 -0.35
CA SER A 326 -15.83 -5.08 -0.35
C SER A 326 -16.75 -5.69 0.71
N LEU A 327 -16.75 -5.15 1.93
CA LEU A 327 -17.61 -5.61 3.01
C LEU A 327 -19.09 -5.35 2.71
N GLY A 328 -19.42 -4.18 2.15
CA GLY A 328 -20.77 -3.82 1.74
C GLY A 328 -21.37 -4.82 0.76
N GLY A 329 -20.61 -5.16 -0.29
CA GLY A 329 -21.00 -6.19 -1.25
C GLY A 329 -21.13 -7.57 -0.61
N PHE A 330 -20.20 -7.93 0.29
CA PHE A 330 -20.20 -9.24 0.95
C PHE A 330 -21.36 -9.43 1.93
N LEU A 331 -21.77 -8.36 2.63
CA LEU A 331 -22.91 -8.36 3.56
C LEU A 331 -24.25 -8.05 2.88
N GLY A 332 -24.25 -7.47 1.67
CA GLY A 332 -25.46 -6.96 1.02
C GLY A 332 -25.99 -5.67 1.66
N ILE A 333 -25.12 -4.85 2.25
CA ILE A 333 -25.51 -3.62 2.97
C ILE A 333 -25.06 -2.39 2.18
N GLY A 334 -26.02 -1.73 1.52
CA GLY A 334 -25.76 -0.57 0.65
C GLY A 334 -25.17 0.66 1.36
N GLY A 335 -25.34 0.79 2.68
CA GLY A 335 -24.78 1.89 3.46
C GLY A 335 -23.25 2.00 3.37
N PHE A 336 -22.55 0.89 3.13
CA PHE A 336 -21.10 0.88 2.96
C PHE A 336 -20.64 1.55 1.65
N THR A 337 -21.49 1.61 0.62
CA THR A 337 -21.17 2.31 -0.63
C THR A 337 -21.04 3.82 -0.41
N ALA A 338 -21.81 4.39 0.53
CA ALA A 338 -21.64 5.79 0.92
C ALA A 338 -20.29 6.04 1.62
N THR A 339 -19.85 5.11 2.47
CA THR A 339 -18.52 5.18 3.10
C THR A 339 -17.41 5.04 2.06
N LEU A 340 -17.52 4.09 1.12
CA LEU A 340 -16.61 3.96 -0.02
C LEU A 340 -16.51 5.28 -0.79
N ALA A 341 -17.65 5.90 -1.13
CA ALA A 341 -17.68 7.17 -1.86
C ALA A 341 -17.01 8.32 -1.07
N ALA A 342 -17.38 8.49 0.20
CA ALA A 342 -16.86 9.57 1.04
C ALA A 342 -15.35 9.47 1.26
N VAL A 343 -14.85 8.27 1.60
CA VAL A 343 -13.42 8.05 1.85
C VAL A 343 -12.62 8.11 0.53
N THR A 344 -13.18 7.64 -0.60
CA THR A 344 -12.54 7.79 -1.92
C THR A 344 -12.44 9.26 -2.33
N GLY A 345 -13.48 10.07 -2.06
CA GLY A 345 -13.44 11.51 -2.29
C GLY A 345 -12.38 12.21 -1.44
N LEU A 346 -12.30 11.88 -0.14
CA LEU A 346 -11.24 12.37 0.74
C LEU A 346 -9.85 11.97 0.23
N LEU A 347 -9.68 10.70 -0.16
CA LEU A 347 -8.43 10.20 -0.73
C LEU A 347 -8.04 10.97 -1.98
N ALA A 348 -8.97 11.25 -2.89
CA ALA A 348 -8.71 12.03 -4.09
C ALA A 348 -8.22 13.44 -3.75
N VAL A 349 -8.84 14.11 -2.77
CA VAL A 349 -8.40 15.43 -2.30
C VAL A 349 -7.00 15.37 -1.70
N VAL A 350 -6.75 14.42 -0.80
CA VAL A 350 -5.42 14.22 -0.18
C VAL A 350 -4.37 13.94 -1.25
N TRP A 351 -4.68 13.10 -2.23
CA TRP A 351 -3.79 12.78 -3.34
C TRP A 351 -3.47 14.02 -4.18
N VAL A 352 -4.47 14.80 -4.59
CA VAL A 352 -4.27 16.00 -5.42
C VAL A 352 -3.42 17.04 -4.69
N VAL A 353 -3.73 17.32 -3.41
CA VAL A 353 -2.95 18.27 -2.60
C VAL A 353 -1.51 17.79 -2.44
N THR A 354 -1.31 16.52 -2.09
CA THR A 354 0.02 15.94 -1.89
C THR A 354 0.83 15.92 -3.18
N ALA A 355 0.21 15.56 -4.31
CA ALA A 355 0.83 15.59 -5.63
C ALA A 355 1.24 17.02 -6.02
N ALA A 356 0.35 18.01 -5.87
CA ALA A 356 0.66 19.40 -6.19
C ALA A 356 1.84 19.95 -5.36
N LEU A 357 1.86 19.67 -4.06
CA LEU A 357 2.96 20.07 -3.16
C LEU A 357 4.27 19.32 -3.48
N THR A 358 4.19 18.04 -3.81
CA THR A 358 5.33 17.22 -4.25
C THR A 358 5.91 17.76 -5.56
N THR A 359 5.06 18.06 -6.56
CA THR A 359 5.49 18.66 -7.82
C THR A 359 6.17 20.01 -7.57
N ARG A 360 5.63 20.85 -6.69
CA ARG A 360 6.26 22.11 -6.30
C ARG A 360 7.62 21.89 -5.63
N MET A 361 7.75 20.89 -4.77
CA MET A 361 9.01 20.50 -4.12
C MET A 361 10.07 20.05 -5.15
N VAL A 362 9.68 19.24 -6.13
CA VAL A 362 10.55 18.77 -7.23
C VAL A 362 10.98 19.93 -8.13
N LEU A 363 10.04 20.76 -8.57
CA LEU A 363 10.33 21.91 -9.46
C LEU A 363 11.24 22.95 -8.80
N ARG A 364 11.17 23.09 -7.47
CA ARG A 364 12.06 23.96 -6.69
C ARG A 364 13.42 23.34 -6.37
N GLY A 365 13.65 22.07 -6.71
CA GLY A 365 14.92 21.39 -6.47
C GLY A 365 15.14 20.93 -5.03
N HIS A 366 14.08 20.79 -4.22
CA HIS A 366 14.18 20.37 -2.82
C HIS A 366 13.91 18.86 -2.59
N ALA A 367 13.65 18.10 -3.66
CA ALA A 367 13.18 16.71 -3.56
C ALA A 367 14.32 15.67 -3.48
N PHE A 368 15.50 16.01 -4.00
CA PHE A 368 16.64 15.09 -4.16
C PHE A 368 17.92 15.77 -3.67
N THR A 369 17.90 16.18 -2.42
CA THR A 369 19.00 16.85 -1.73
C THR A 369 19.48 15.99 -0.57
N PRO A 370 20.75 16.14 -0.12
CA PRO A 370 21.19 15.59 1.16
C PRO A 370 20.25 16.06 2.29
N GLU A 371 19.93 15.13 3.20
CA GLU A 371 19.19 15.45 4.44
C GLU A 371 20.07 16.11 5.50
#